data_AF-A0ABD0Q223-F1
#
_entry.id   AF-A0ABD0Q223-F1
#
_cell.length_a   1.000
_cell.length_b   1.000
_cell.length_c   1.000
_cell.angle_alpha   90.00
_cell.angle_beta   90.00
_cell.angle_gamma   90.00
#
_symmetry.space_group_name_H-M   'P 1'
#
loop_
_entity.id
_entity.type
_entity.pdbx_description
1 polymer ?
#
loop_
_entity_poly.entity_id
_entity_poly.type
_entity_poly.pdbx_seq_one_letter_code
_entity_poly.pdbx_strand_id
1 'polypeptide(L)' 'DTGNYSAMLYRLIIPPTTDGKDGFVIEPFTGVIKTAIMYRNMRRSYFKFDVVATDDYGEGLSSSAQVV' A
#
# COMPACT_ATOMS: atom_id res chain seq x y z
N ASP A 1 -0.23 -21.61 -4.45
CA ASP A 1 0.49 -21.15 -5.65
C ASP A 1 1.95 -21.51 -5.58
N THR A 2 2.67 -21.51 -6.70
CA THR A 2 4.11 -21.88 -6.76
C THR A 2 4.85 -21.06 -7.82
N GLY A 3 6.11 -20.70 -7.55
CA GLY A 3 6.94 -19.96 -8.50
C GLY A 3 6.53 -18.49 -8.66
N ASN A 4 6.47 -17.99 -9.91
CA ASN A 4 6.17 -16.59 -10.21
C ASN A 4 4.79 -16.15 -9.71
N TYR A 5 3.82 -17.05 -9.67
CA TYR A 5 2.50 -16.77 -9.10
C TYR A 5 2.51 -16.65 -7.56
N SER A 6 3.65 -16.89 -6.91
CA SER A 6 3.87 -16.51 -5.50
C SER A 6 4.67 -15.20 -5.36
N ALA A 7 5.15 -14.61 -6.46
CA ALA A 7 5.84 -13.32 -6.46
C ALA A 7 4.82 -12.19 -6.56
N MET A 8 4.58 -11.54 -5.42
CA MET A 8 3.57 -10.50 -5.29
C MET A 8 4.15 -9.12 -5.63
N LEU A 9 3.38 -8.33 -6.39
CA LEU A 9 3.56 -6.89 -6.51
C LEU A 9 2.52 -6.17 -5.66
N TYR A 10 2.99 -5.38 -4.71
CA TYR A 10 2.15 -4.59 -3.79
C TYR A 10 2.04 -3.13 -4.24
N ARG A 11 0.84 -2.56 -4.14
CA ARG A 11 0.58 -1.13 -4.36
C ARG A 11 -0.46 -0.59 -3.39
N LEU A 12 -0.40 0.71 -3.10
CA LEU A 12 -1.37 1.41 -2.26
C LEU A 12 -2.45 2.09 -3.11
N ILE A 13 -3.67 2.08 -2.61
CA ILE A 13 -4.78 2.92 -3.07
C ILE A 13 -5.12 3.85 -1.91
N ILE A 14 -4.57 5.07 -1.97
CA ILE A 14 -4.76 6.10 -0.94
C ILE A 14 -5.76 7.12 -1.48
N PRO A 15 -6.82 7.46 -0.73
CA PRO A 15 -7.69 8.57 -1.12
C PRO A 15 -6.89 9.89 -1.14
N PRO A 16 -7.23 10.83 -2.03
CA PRO A 16 -6.52 12.10 -2.11
C PRO A 16 -6.53 12.80 -0.75
N THR A 17 -5.35 13.15 -0.26
CA THR A 17 -5.15 13.89 0.99
C THR A 17 -5.26 15.40 0.71
N THR A 18 -5.59 16.18 1.74
CA THR A 18 -5.72 17.64 1.64
C THR A 18 -4.48 18.34 1.09
N ASP A 19 -3.30 17.77 1.33
CA ASP A 19 -2.02 18.37 0.97
C ASP A 19 -1.44 17.78 -0.33
N GLY A 20 -2.16 16.84 -0.98
CA GLY A 20 -1.71 16.14 -2.19
C GLY A 20 -0.45 15.31 -2.01
N LYS A 21 -0.03 15.07 -0.76
CA LYS A 21 1.12 14.24 -0.41
C LYS A 21 0.65 12.86 0.01
N ASP A 22 1.27 11.84 -0.58
CA ASP A 22 1.06 10.46 -0.13
C ASP A 22 1.72 10.30 1.24
N GLY A 23 0.92 9.95 2.25
CA GLY A 23 1.42 9.75 3.61
C GLY A 23 2.25 8.47 3.75
N PHE A 24 2.05 7.51 2.86
CA PHE A 24 2.62 6.18 2.93
C PHE A 24 3.13 5.73 1.56
N VAL A 25 4.17 4.91 1.58
CA VAL A 25 4.70 4.18 0.43
C VAL A 25 4.84 2.72 0.80
N ILE A 26 4.69 1.83 -0.18
CA ILE A 26 4.86 0.38 0.00
C ILE A 26 5.99 -0.11 -0.89
N GLU A 27 6.85 -0.97 -0.34
CA GLU A 27 7.84 -1.66 -1.14
C GLU A 27 7.17 -2.75 -1.99
N PRO A 28 7.40 -2.76 -3.33
CA PRO A 28 6.59 -3.55 -4.25
C PRO A 28 6.71 -5.05 -4.07
N PHE A 29 7.84 -5.59 -3.61
CA PHE A 29 8.06 -7.04 -3.53
C PHE A 29 8.16 -7.58 -2.09
N THR A 30 8.24 -6.70 -1.10
CA THR A 30 8.31 -7.08 0.32
C THR A 30 7.01 -6.78 1.07
N GLY A 31 6.19 -5.85 0.55
CA GLY A 31 4.96 -5.40 1.20
C GLY A 31 5.19 -4.50 2.41
N VAL A 32 6.43 -4.07 2.67
CA VAL A 32 6.77 -3.20 3.82
C VAL A 32 6.23 -1.80 3.56
N ILE A 33 5.30 -1.36 4.41
CA ILE A 33 4.75 0.00 4.39
C ILE A 33 5.67 0.93 5.20
N LYS A 34 5.99 2.09 4.62
CA LYS A 34 6.78 3.14 5.25
C LYS A 34 6.04 4.46 5.20
N THR A 35 6.31 5.32 6.17
CA THR A 35 5.81 6.70 6.20
C THR A 35 6.60 7.57 5.23
N ALA A 36 5.92 8.38 4.44
CA ALA A 36 6.52 9.31 3.48
C ALA A 36 6.46 10.78 3.93
N ILE A 37 5.77 11.06 5.05
CA ILE A 37 5.67 12.42 5.63
C ILE A 37 5.89 12.40 7.15
N MET A 38 6.02 13.61 7.72
CA MET A 38 6.09 13.82 9.17
C MET A 38 4.70 14.13 9.74
N TYR A 39 4.27 13.40 10.76
CA TYR A 39 2.95 13.55 11.39
C TYR A 39 2.95 14.50 12.60
N ARG A 40 3.39 15.75 12.40
CA ARG A 40 3.38 16.74 13.50
C ARG A 40 1.95 17.24 13.75
N ASN A 41 1.54 17.27 15.02
CA ASN A 41 0.22 17.74 15.49
C ASN A 41 -1.00 16.94 14.96
N MET A 42 -0.79 15.76 14.37
CA MET A 42 -1.85 14.89 13.86
C MET A 42 -2.26 13.81 14.87
N ARG A 43 -2.19 14.11 16.17
CA ARG A 43 -2.53 13.13 17.22
C ARG A 43 -4.01 12.77 17.12
N ARG A 44 -4.33 11.46 17.12
CA ARG A 44 -5.68 10.88 16.91
C ARG A 44 -6.21 10.95 15.49
N SER A 45 -5.44 11.47 14.53
CA SER A 45 -5.72 11.22 13.11
C SER A 45 -5.47 9.75 12.80
N TYR A 46 -6.37 9.14 12.04
CA TYR A 46 -6.23 7.78 11.50
C TYR A 46 -6.29 7.85 9.98
N PHE A 47 -5.61 6.91 9.32
CA PHE A 47 -5.54 6.85 7.87
C PHE A 47 -6.08 5.51 7.44
N LYS A 48 -7.07 5.54 6.54
CA LYS A 48 -7.62 4.33 5.94
C LYS A 48 -7.25 4.32 4.47
N PHE A 49 -6.67 3.22 4.03
CA PHE A 49 -6.29 3.01 2.65
C PHE A 49 -6.31 1.52 2.33
N ASP A 50 -6.42 1.20 1.06
CA ASP A 50 -6.42 -0.18 0.60
C ASP A 50 -5.04 -0.54 0.05
N VAL A 51 -4.59 -1.76 0.33
CA VAL A 51 -3.42 -2.38 -0.27
C VAL A 51 -3.90 -3.38 -1.29
N VAL A 52 -3.35 -3.34 -2.50
CA VAL A 52 -3.58 -4.37 -3.53
C VAL A 52 -2.32 -5.18 -3.71
N ALA A 53 -2.47 -6.50 -3.69
CA ALA A 53 -1.44 -7.45 -4.06
C ALA A 53 -1.84 -8.11 -5.38
N THR A 54 -0.92 -8.12 -6.35
CA THR A 54 -1.11 -8.74 -7.66
C THR A 54 -0.03 -9.81 -7.86
N ASP A 55 -0.43 -11.03 -8.20
CA ASP A 55 0.50 -12.13 -8.46
C ASP A 55 1.24 -11.96 -9.81
N ASP A 56 2.18 -12.86 -10.09
CA ASP A 56 2.99 -12.88 -11.31
C ASP A 56 3.67 -11.52 -11.59
N TYR A 57 4.30 -10.95 -10.55
CA TYR A 57 4.97 -9.65 -10.63
C TYR A 57 4.06 -8.48 -11.07
N GLY A 58 2.75 -8.61 -10.92
CA GLY A 58 1.79 -7.56 -11.28
C GLY A 58 0.94 -7.86 -12.52
N GLU A 59 1.13 -9.01 -13.17
CA GLU A 59 0.44 -9.33 -14.43
C GLU A 59 -0.75 -10.29 -14.27
N GLY A 60 -0.92 -10.94 -13.11
CA GLY A 60 -2.02 -11.88 -12.90
C GLY A 60 -3.13 -11.39 -11.98
N LEU A 61 -3.62 -12.26 -11.09
CA LEU A 61 -4.79 -11.99 -10.26
C LEU A 61 -4.45 -11.02 -9.13
N SER A 62 -5.42 -10.17 -8.79
CA SER A 62 -5.29 -9.14 -7.76
C SER A 62 -6.26 -9.37 -6.61
N SER A 63 -5.81 -9.12 -5.39
CA SER A 63 -6.65 -9.07 -4.19
C SER A 63 -6.36 -7.80 -3.41
N SER A 64 -7.37 -7.27 -2.72
CA SER A 64 -7.25 -6.08 -1.89
C SER A 64 -7.53 -6.35 -0.42
N ALA A 65 -6.91 -5.55 0.46
CA ALA A 65 -7.16 -5.53 1.89
C ALA A 65 -7.15 -4.10 2.42
N GLN A 66 -8.02 -3.79 3.37
CA GLN A 66 -8.10 -2.47 4.00
C GLN A 66 -7.16 -2.40 5.21
N VAL A 67 -6.44 -1.29 5.33
CA VAL A 67 -5.60 -0.91 6.48
C VAL A 67 -6.27 0.25 7.23
N VAL A 68 -6.28 0.18 8.56
CA VAL A 68 -6.93 1.15 9.47
C VAL A 68 -5.97 1.59 10.59
#